data_AF-A0A821RPR6-F1
#
_entry.id   AF-A0A821RPR6-F1
#
_cell.length_a   1.000
_cell.length_b   1.000
_cell.length_c   1.000
_cell.angle_alpha   90.00
_cell.angle_beta   90.00
_cell.angle_gamma   90.00
#
_symmetry.space_group_name_H-M   'P 1'
#
loop_
_entity.id
_entity.type
_entity.pdbx_description
1 polymer ?
#
loop_
_entity_poly.entity_id
_entity_poly.type
_entity_poly.pdbx_seq_one_letter_code
_entity_poly.pdbx_strand_id
1 'polypeptide(L)'
;MTETIKSVWIEKLKSAKKAGLLQNDRKKIHYTFDDQTEMVEEYDAKTNLLLIRKWRQKSSSGLKTAAASDLWTFEIGQSYEARPIADNTLGMTESTTTPIFSRSDKNDCFEIRIRNLPYPIDTYQLTIDKDKREFVLRTTN
;
A
#
# COMPACT_ATOMS: atom_id res chain seq x y z
N MET A 1 -5.42 2.05 37.61
CA MET A 1 -4.40 2.74 36.80
C MET A 1 -4.25 1.96 35.51
N THR A 2 -4.79 2.44 34.40
CA THR A 2 -4.59 1.81 33.09
C THR A 2 -3.22 2.23 32.57
N GLU A 3 -2.26 1.31 32.59
CA GLU A 3 -0.98 1.54 31.92
C GLU A 3 -1.24 1.71 30.43
N THR A 4 -1.03 2.94 29.93
CA THR A 4 -1.06 3.22 28.50
C THR A 4 0.09 2.46 27.86
N ILE A 5 -0.19 1.31 27.25
CA ILE A 5 0.77 0.61 26.39
C ILE A 5 1.10 1.58 25.26
N LYS A 6 2.23 2.29 25.39
CA LYS A 6 2.75 3.15 24.32
C LYS A 6 3.23 2.23 23.22
N SER A 7 2.40 2.07 22.20
CA SER A 7 2.76 1.33 21.00
C SER A 7 4.05 1.90 20.42
N VAL A 8 5.06 1.05 20.21
CA VAL A 8 6.35 1.41 19.58
C VAL A 8 6.14 2.16 18.27
N TRP A 9 5.10 1.77 17.53
CA TRP A 9 4.68 2.43 16.31
C TRP A 9 4.27 3.90 16.51
N ILE A 10 3.46 4.18 17.55
CA ILE A 10 3.01 5.53 17.86
C ILE A 10 4.20 6.44 18.21
N GLU A 11 5.17 5.92 18.96
CA GLU A 11 6.38 6.68 19.31
C GLU A 11 7.26 6.93 18.07
N LYS A 12 7.41 5.95 17.17
CA LYS A 12 8.10 6.13 15.88
C LYS A 12 7.44 7.20 15.01
N LEU A 13 6.11 7.23 14.94
CA LEU A 13 5.40 8.28 14.22
C LEU A 13 5.60 9.64 14.88
N LYS A 14 5.59 9.72 16.21
CA LYS A 14 5.79 10.98 16.94
C LYS A 14 7.18 11.57 16.68
N SER A 15 8.24 10.77 16.69
CA SER A 15 9.62 11.25 16.47
C SER A 15 9.87 11.71 15.03
N ALA A 16 9.14 11.18 14.05
CA ALA A 16 9.32 11.55 12.64
C ALA A 16 9.07 13.03 12.34
N LYS A 17 9.81 13.60 11.39
CA LYS A 17 9.49 14.88 10.77
C LYS A 17 8.27 14.73 9.88
N LYS A 18 7.29 15.63 10.01
CA LYS A 18 5.99 15.53 9.31
C LYS A 18 5.74 16.77 8.46
N ALA A 19 5.21 16.57 7.26
CA ALA A 19 4.63 17.61 6.44
C ALA A 19 3.23 17.19 6.01
N GLY A 20 2.24 18.07 6.23
CA GLY A 20 0.84 17.83 5.88
C GLY A 20 0.41 18.69 4.70
N LEU A 21 -0.45 18.14 3.85
CA LEU A 21 -1.09 18.85 2.75
C LEU A 21 -2.55 18.38 2.62
N LEU A 22 -3.47 19.32 2.47
CA LEU A 22 -4.86 19.03 2.10
C LEU A 22 -5.06 19.45 0.63
N GLN A 23 -5.38 18.49 -0.24
CA GLN A 23 -5.58 18.74 -1.67
C GLN A 23 -6.58 17.73 -2.25
N ASN A 24 -7.50 18.18 -3.10
CA ASN A 24 -8.45 17.33 -3.84
C ASN A 24 -9.22 16.34 -2.94
N ASP A 25 -9.81 16.81 -1.84
CA ASP A 25 -10.50 15.97 -0.85
C ASP A 25 -9.61 14.87 -0.21
N ARG A 26 -8.28 15.04 -0.26
CA ARG A 26 -7.32 14.14 0.40
C ARG A 26 -6.42 14.88 1.37
N LYS A 27 -6.25 14.29 2.57
CA LYS A 27 -5.24 14.70 3.55
C LYS A 27 -4.00 13.84 3.34
N LYS A 28 -2.91 14.44 2.89
CA LYS A 28 -1.63 13.77 2.68
C LYS A 28 -0.68 14.13 3.81
N ILE A 29 -0.04 13.14 4.39
CA ILE A 29 0.99 13.31 5.42
C ILE A 29 2.25 12.60 4.94
N HIS A 30 3.33 13.35 4.84
CA HIS A 30 4.66 12.83 4.55
C HIS A 30 5.46 12.76 5.84
N TYR A 31 5.99 11.58 6.15
CA TYR A 31 6.85 11.31 7.29
C TYR A 31 8.26 11.04 6.78
N THR A 32 9.24 11.67 7.43
CA THR A 32 10.66 11.35 7.27
C THR A 32 11.19 10.90 8.62
N PHE A 33 11.69 9.67 8.67
CA PHE A 33 12.24 9.05 9.87
C PHE A 33 13.76 9.27 9.97
N ASP A 34 14.32 8.99 11.15
CA ASP A 34 15.74 9.21 11.45
C ASP A 34 16.68 8.35 10.60
N ASP A 35 16.21 7.18 10.16
CA ASP A 35 16.90 6.27 9.24
C ASP A 35 16.80 6.72 7.76
N GLN A 36 16.27 7.92 7.51
CA GLN A 36 15.99 8.47 6.18
C GLN A 36 14.91 7.72 5.39
N THR A 37 14.25 6.74 5.99
CA THR A 37 13.05 6.12 5.42
C THR A 37 11.95 7.18 5.36
N GLU A 38 11.15 7.10 4.30
CA GLU A 38 10.01 7.98 4.09
C GLU A 38 8.72 7.15 4.02
N MET A 39 7.66 7.70 4.60
CA MET A 39 6.31 7.16 4.49
C MET A 39 5.35 8.26 4.05
N VAL A 40 4.45 7.94 3.15
CA VAL A 40 3.32 8.80 2.79
C VAL A 40 2.04 8.09 3.16
N GLU A 41 1.19 8.80 3.91
CA GLU A 41 -0.20 8.42 4.12
C GLU A 41 -1.12 9.40 3.40
N GLU A 42 -2.13 8.89 2.72
CA GLU A 42 -3.23 9.69 2.16
C GLU A 42 -4.55 9.21 2.76
N TYR A 43 -5.29 10.15 3.32
CA TYR A 43 -6.61 9.91 3.89
C TYR A 43 -7.67 10.63 3.09
N ASP A 44 -8.86 10.04 3.05
CA ASP A 44 -10.06 10.74 2.61
C ASP A 44 -10.37 11.89 3.59
N ALA A 45 -10.54 13.11 3.07
CA ALA A 45 -10.66 14.29 3.93
C ALA A 45 -11.95 14.32 4.76
N LYS A 46 -13.01 13.65 4.29
CA LYS A 46 -14.35 13.63 4.91
C LYS A 46 -14.46 12.51 5.93
N THR A 47 -14.05 11.30 5.56
CA THR A 47 -14.22 10.09 6.36
C THR A 47 -13.01 9.75 7.23
N ASN A 48 -11.85 10.35 6.95
CA ASN A 48 -10.56 10.03 7.57
C ASN A 48 -10.11 8.57 7.38
N LEU A 49 -10.70 7.86 6.42
CA LEU A 49 -10.23 6.52 6.05
C LEU A 49 -8.88 6.61 5.37
N LEU A 50 -7.95 5.73 5.75
CA LEU A 50 -6.63 5.62 5.13
C LEU A 50 -6.79 4.99 3.74
N LEU A 51 -6.51 5.78 2.71
CA LEU A 51 -6.64 5.36 1.31
C LEU A 51 -5.34 4.74 0.80
N ILE A 52 -4.20 5.34 1.16
CA ILE A 52 -2.88 4.91 0.72
C ILE A 52 -1.90 5.01 1.88
N ARG A 53 -1.10 3.96 2.07
CA ARG A 53 0.16 4.03 2.81
C ARG A 53 1.26 3.45 1.94
N LYS A 54 2.30 4.24 1.69
CA LYS A 54 3.45 3.81 0.89
C LYS A 54 4.76 4.23 1.54
N TRP A 55 5.79 3.43 1.29
CA TRP A 55 7.11 3.55 1.88
C TRP A 55 8.18 3.71 0.81
N ARG A 56 9.24 4.45 1.13
CA ARG A 56 10.45 4.55 0.32
C ARG A 56 11.66 4.53 1.25
N GLN A 57 12.67 3.75 0.91
CA GLN A 57 13.90 3.65 1.70
C GLN A 57 15.08 4.18 0.89
N LYS A 58 15.61 5.36 1.24
CA LYS A 58 16.78 5.89 0.53
C LYS A 58 17.98 4.96 0.71
N SER A 59 18.63 4.59 -0.40
CA SER A 59 19.91 3.86 -0.35
C SER A 59 20.95 4.71 0.37
N SER A 60 21.66 4.11 1.32
CA SER A 60 22.76 4.74 2.07
C SER A 60 24.04 4.90 1.24
N SER A 61 24.13 4.22 0.09
CA SER A 61 25.24 4.37 -0.84
C SER A 61 24.92 5.46 -1.85
N GLY A 62 25.78 6.48 -1.94
CA GLY A 62 25.69 7.56 -2.94
C GLY A 62 25.78 7.10 -4.41
N LEU A 63 25.86 5.79 -4.66
CA LEU A 63 25.71 5.20 -5.97
C LEU A 63 24.22 5.17 -6.35
N LYS A 64 23.78 6.17 -7.13
CA LYS A 64 22.46 6.21 -7.77
C LYS A 64 22.36 5.12 -8.86
N THR A 65 22.39 3.85 -8.48
CA THR A 65 21.79 2.83 -9.32
C THR A 65 20.30 2.82 -9.00
N ALA A 66 19.45 2.83 -10.03
CA ALA A 66 18.00 2.74 -9.89
C ALA A 66 17.56 1.33 -9.41
N ALA A 67 18.15 0.87 -8.31
CA ALA A 67 17.97 -0.45 -7.73
C ALA A 67 17.09 -0.31 -6.48
N ALA A 68 15.82 -0.69 -6.61
CA ALA A 68 14.76 -0.95 -5.61
C ALA A 68 14.49 0.11 -4.51
N SER A 69 15.53 0.64 -3.88
CA SER A 69 15.53 1.65 -2.82
C SER A 69 14.83 2.97 -3.18
N ASP A 70 14.85 3.40 -4.45
CA ASP A 70 14.23 4.68 -4.84
C ASP A 70 12.73 4.55 -5.24
N LEU A 71 12.18 3.34 -5.22
CA LEU A 71 10.79 3.08 -5.60
C LEU A 71 9.86 3.09 -4.38
N TRP A 72 8.67 3.68 -4.56
CA TRP A 72 7.62 3.63 -3.56
C TRP A 72 6.97 2.25 -3.52
N THR A 73 6.95 1.61 -2.35
CA THR A 73 6.24 0.36 -2.12
C THR A 73 4.93 0.64 -1.38
N PHE A 74 3.82 0.12 -1.89
CA PHE A 74 2.50 0.33 -1.30
C PHE A 74 2.21 -0.76 -0.25
N GLU A 75 1.89 -0.35 0.97
CA GLU A 75 1.37 -1.21 2.04
C GLU A 75 -0.17 -1.23 2.02
N ILE A 76 -0.78 -0.05 1.86
CA ILE A 76 -2.23 0.13 1.78
C ILE A 76 -2.55 0.87 0.49
N GLY A 77 -3.64 0.46 -0.16
CA GLY A 77 -4.04 0.95 -1.46
C GLY A 77 -3.08 0.51 -2.57
N GLN A 78 -3.03 1.30 -3.63
CA GLN A 78 -2.22 1.06 -4.83
C GLN A 78 -2.12 2.36 -5.65
N SER A 79 -1.17 2.45 -6.58
CA SER A 79 -1.16 3.56 -7.53
C SER A 79 -2.38 3.49 -8.46
N TYR A 80 -3.01 4.64 -8.66
CA TYR A 80 -4.00 4.83 -9.74
C TYR A 80 -3.32 5.24 -11.05
N GLU A 81 -2.11 5.79 -10.97
CA GLU A 81 -1.28 6.00 -12.14
C GLU A 81 -1.09 4.64 -12.81
N ALA A 82 -1.44 4.59 -14.10
CA ALA A 82 -1.17 3.46 -14.97
C ALA A 82 0.23 2.96 -14.62
N ARG A 83 0.40 1.63 -14.48
CA ARG A 83 1.73 1.00 -14.36
C ARG A 83 2.66 1.84 -15.21
N PRO A 84 3.81 2.33 -14.69
CA PRO A 84 4.69 3.13 -15.52
C PRO A 84 4.80 2.36 -16.82
N ILE A 85 4.23 2.94 -17.89
CA ILE A 85 4.41 2.42 -19.24
C ILE A 85 5.92 2.40 -19.30
N ALA A 86 6.49 1.20 -19.26
CA ALA A 86 7.92 1.00 -19.17
C ALA A 86 8.50 2.00 -20.15
N ASP A 87 9.19 3.02 -19.62
CA ASP A 87 9.59 4.19 -20.37
C ASP A 87 10.52 3.67 -21.47
N ASN A 88 9.93 3.42 -22.64
CA ASN A 88 10.52 2.84 -23.84
C ASN A 88 11.51 1.65 -23.71
N THR A 89 11.56 0.92 -22.60
CA THR A 89 12.40 -0.27 -22.51
C THR A 89 11.67 -1.47 -23.11
N LEU A 90 12.09 -1.88 -24.31
CA LEU A 90 12.00 -3.24 -24.83
C LEU A 90 12.37 -4.25 -23.72
N GLY A 91 11.38 -4.71 -22.96
CA GLY A 91 11.60 -5.52 -21.77
C GLY A 91 10.37 -6.32 -21.38
N MET A 92 10.58 -7.41 -20.64
CA MET A 92 9.50 -8.24 -20.09
C MET A 92 8.64 -7.40 -19.15
N THR A 93 7.33 -7.42 -19.36
CA THR A 93 6.35 -6.76 -18.49
C THR A 93 5.49 -7.82 -17.82
N GLU A 94 5.06 -7.54 -16.59
CA GLU A 94 4.14 -8.43 -15.90
C GLU A 94 2.80 -8.53 -16.63
N SER A 95 2.21 -9.73 -16.61
CA SER A 95 0.94 -9.96 -17.27
C SER A 95 -0.15 -9.01 -16.77
N THR A 96 -0.87 -8.43 -17.72
CA THR A 96 -2.08 -7.66 -17.47
C THR A 96 -3.28 -8.56 -17.17
N THR A 97 -3.11 -9.86 -16.92
CA THR A 97 -4.19 -10.76 -16.47
C THR A 97 -3.93 -11.40 -15.09
N THR A 98 -2.78 -11.12 -14.47
CA THR A 98 -2.47 -11.63 -13.12
C THR A 98 -3.26 -10.85 -12.06
N PRO A 99 -4.02 -11.51 -11.16
CA PRO A 99 -4.75 -10.84 -10.10
C PRO A 99 -3.83 -10.00 -9.20
N ILE A 100 -4.29 -8.79 -8.85
CA ILE A 100 -3.56 -7.86 -7.98
C ILE A 100 -4.36 -7.67 -6.69
N PHE A 101 -3.73 -7.96 -5.56
CA PHE A 101 -4.31 -7.78 -4.23
C PHE A 101 -3.80 -6.49 -3.61
N SER A 102 -4.72 -5.69 -3.09
CA SER A 102 -4.38 -4.45 -2.36
C SER A 102 -5.23 -4.35 -1.11
N ARG A 103 -4.62 -4.00 0.01
CA ARG A 103 -5.31 -3.79 1.27
C ARG A 103 -6.06 -2.46 1.24
N SER A 104 -7.32 -2.45 1.67
CA SER A 104 -8.23 -1.29 1.68
C SER A 104 -9.05 -1.31 2.96
N ASP A 105 -8.47 -0.87 4.07
CA ASP A 105 -9.10 -1.03 5.37
C ASP A 105 -10.30 -0.10 5.58
N LYS A 106 -11.28 -0.59 6.35
CA LYS A 106 -12.36 0.19 6.94
C LYS A 106 -12.15 0.30 8.45
N ASN A 107 -13.05 1.03 9.11
CA ASN A 107 -12.97 1.24 10.55
C ASN A 107 -13.22 -0.06 11.34
N ASP A 108 -14.02 -0.97 10.80
CA ASP A 108 -14.54 -2.17 11.46
C ASP A 108 -14.07 -3.48 10.83
N CYS A 109 -13.52 -3.44 9.61
CA CYS A 109 -13.05 -4.62 8.91
C CYS A 109 -11.82 -4.35 8.03
N PHE A 110 -11.09 -5.44 7.77
CA PHE A 110 -10.08 -5.45 6.71
C PHE A 110 -10.76 -5.82 5.39
N GLU A 111 -10.66 -4.96 4.39
CA GLU A 111 -11.05 -5.32 3.03
C GLU A 111 -9.80 -5.51 2.17
N ILE A 112 -9.90 -6.46 1.25
CA ILE A 112 -8.88 -6.72 0.25
C ILE A 112 -9.53 -6.47 -1.10
N ARG A 113 -9.02 -5.49 -1.82
CA ARG A 113 -9.43 -5.21 -3.18
C ARG A 113 -8.61 -6.06 -4.13
N ILE A 114 -9.29 -6.93 -4.86
CA ILE A 114 -8.72 -7.74 -5.92
C ILE A 114 -9.03 -7.07 -7.25
N ARG A 115 -7.99 -6.79 -8.04
CA ARG A 115 -8.11 -6.29 -9.39
C ARG A 115 -7.61 -7.32 -10.39
N ASN A 116 -7.84 -7.02 -11.65
CA ASN A 116 -7.28 -7.77 -12.76
C ASN A 116 -7.80 -9.20 -12.85
N LEU A 117 -9.09 -9.35 -12.61
CA LEU A 117 -9.83 -10.58 -12.81
C LEU A 117 -10.35 -10.60 -14.26
N PRO A 118 -9.76 -11.39 -15.17
CA PRO A 118 -10.12 -11.36 -16.59
C PRO A 118 -11.49 -11.97 -16.90
N TYR A 119 -12.06 -12.76 -15.98
CA TYR A 119 -13.35 -13.41 -16.17
C TYR A 119 -14.46 -12.69 -15.38
N PRO A 120 -15.73 -12.94 -15.72
CA PRO A 120 -16.87 -12.55 -14.89
C PRO A 120 -16.75 -13.04 -13.44
N ILE A 121 -17.33 -12.29 -12.49
CA ILE A 121 -17.18 -12.54 -11.05
C ILE A 121 -17.70 -13.92 -10.62
N ASP A 122 -18.73 -14.43 -11.30
CA ASP A 122 -19.34 -15.75 -11.10
C ASP A 122 -18.42 -16.91 -11.50
N THR A 123 -17.34 -16.65 -12.24
CA THR A 123 -16.30 -17.65 -12.54
C THR A 123 -15.36 -17.87 -11.35
N TYR A 124 -15.42 -17.02 -10.31
CA TYR A 124 -14.54 -17.11 -9.16
C TYR A 124 -15.26 -17.64 -7.92
N GLN A 125 -14.53 -18.43 -7.14
CA GLN A 125 -14.94 -18.89 -5.82
C GLN A 125 -13.93 -18.41 -4.78
N LEU A 126 -14.43 -17.77 -3.72
CA LEU A 126 -13.64 -17.33 -2.58
C LEU A 126 -13.95 -18.23 -1.38
N THR A 127 -12.92 -18.84 -0.82
CA THR A 127 -13.02 -19.65 0.40
C THR A 127 -12.13 -19.09 1.49
N ILE A 128 -12.60 -19.06 2.74
CA ILE A 128 -11.83 -18.60 3.90
C ILE A 128 -11.61 -19.80 4.83
N ASP A 129 -10.36 -20.17 5.02
CA ASP A 129 -9.93 -21.19 5.97
C ASP A 129 -9.46 -20.49 7.26
N LYS A 130 -10.31 -20.52 8.29
CA LYS A 130 -10.04 -19.83 9.56
C LYS A 130 -8.90 -20.48 10.35
N ASP A 131 -8.74 -21.79 10.22
CA ASP A 131 -7.73 -22.55 10.96
C ASP A 131 -6.34 -22.25 10.39
N LYS A 132 -6.23 -22.18 9.06
CA LYS A 132 -4.98 -21.81 8.37
C LYS A 132 -4.75 -20.30 8.27
N ARG A 133 -5.77 -19.49 8.55
CA ARG A 133 -5.75 -18.02 8.39
C ARG A 133 -5.47 -17.59 6.95
N GLU A 134 -6.07 -18.31 6.00
CA GLU A 134 -5.90 -18.08 4.57
C GLU A 134 -7.26 -17.80 3.92
N PHE A 135 -7.26 -16.97 2.88
CA PHE A 135 -8.36 -16.90 1.93
C PHE A 135 -7.83 -17.28 0.56
N VAL A 136 -8.58 -18.12 -0.15
CA VAL A 136 -8.19 -18.69 -1.44
C VAL A 136 -9.22 -18.25 -2.46
N LEU A 137 -8.75 -17.56 -3.51
CA LEU A 137 -9.53 -17.24 -4.70
C LEU A 137 -9.16 -18.23 -5.80
N ARG A 138 -10.15 -18.99 -6.29
CA ARG A 138 -9.98 -19.95 -7.39
C ARG A 138 -10.98 -19.68 -8.51
N THR A 139 -10.65 -20.11 -9.72
CA THR A 139 -11.63 -20.22 -10.80
C THR A 139 -12.45 -21.51 -10.64
N THR A 140 -13.62 -21.58 -11.27
CA THR A 140 -14.50 -22.76 -11.26
C THR A 140 -14.05 -23.92 -12.15
N ASN A 141 -13.02 -23.73 -12.98
CA ASN A 141 -12.46 -24.73 -13.89
C ASN A 141 -11.56 -25.74 -13.18
#